data_AF-A0A928F6T0-F1
#
_entry.id   AF-A0A928F6T0-F1
#
_cell.length_a   1.000
_cell.length_b   1.000
_cell.length_c   1.000
_cell.angle_alpha   90.00
_cell.angle_beta   90.00
_cell.angle_gamma   90.00
#
_symmetry.space_group_name_H-M   'P 1'
#
loop_
_entity.id
_entity.type
_entity.pdbx_description
1 polymer ?
#
loop_
_entity_poly.entity_id
_entity_poly.type
_entity_poly.pdbx_seq_one_letter_code
_entity_poly.pdbx_strand_id
1 'polypeptide(L)' 'MPMEGMCPYYLYEKEGVTHCECGELRFPDKKARRDVVYGYCAHPDAYRRCPLKCALDGYYERSLK' A
#
# COMPACT_ATOMS: atom_id res chain seq x y z
N MET A 1 0.29 8.11 -10.03
CA MET A 1 1.08 8.05 -8.80
C MET A 1 0.09 7.96 -7.65
N PRO A 2 0.30 7.07 -6.66
CA PRO A 2 -0.54 7.05 -5.46
C PRO A 2 -0.51 8.44 -4.84
N MET A 3 -1.69 9.00 -4.57
CA MET A 3 -1.78 10.33 -3.98
C MET A 3 -1.20 10.20 -2.56
N GLU A 4 -0.17 10.99 -2.28
CA GLU A 4 0.50 11.00 -1.00
C GLU A 4 -0.53 11.28 0.12
N GLY A 5 -0.50 10.49 1.19
CA GLY A 5 -1.42 10.62 2.32
C GLY A 5 -2.74 9.84 2.25
N MET A 6 -3.00 9.06 1.18
CA MET A 6 -4.25 8.27 1.11
C MET A 6 -4.24 7.03 2.00
N CYS A 7 -3.14 6.27 1.97
CA CYS A 7 -2.91 5.14 2.87
C CYS A 7 -2.00 5.60 4.01
N PRO A 8 -2.35 5.36 5.30
CA PRO A 8 -1.53 5.79 6.43
C PRO A 8 -0.15 5.10 6.47
N TYR A 9 -0.03 3.93 5.84
CA TYR A 9 1.20 3.14 5.83
C TYR A 9 2.04 3.32 4.56
N TYR A 10 1.61 4.18 3.63
CA TYR A 10 2.40 4.48 2.43
C TYR A 10 3.57 5.39 2.80
N LEU A 11 4.77 5.08 2.29
CA LEU A 11 5.98 5.85 2.55
C LEU A 11 6.38 6.66 1.31
N TYR A 12 6.76 5.98 0.22
CA TYR A 12 7.18 6.62 -1.03
C TYR A 12 7.23 5.62 -2.20
N GLU A 13 7.38 6.12 -3.42
CA GLU A 13 7.62 5.32 -4.63
C GLU A 13 9.01 5.66 -5.19
N LYS A 14 9.85 4.66 -5.44
CA LYS A 14 11.18 4.83 -6.02
C LYS A 14 11.42 3.77 -7.10
N GLU A 15 11.85 4.20 -8.29
CA GLU A 15 12.24 3.31 -9.40
C GLU A 15 11.18 2.23 -9.77
N GLY A 16 9.89 2.53 -9.54
CA GLY A 16 8.80 1.59 -9.82
C GLY A 16 8.56 0.54 -8.72
N VAL A 17 9.21 0.69 -7.58
CA VAL A 17 8.95 -0.06 -6.35
C VAL A 17 8.10 0.81 -5.42
N THR A 18 7.01 0.24 -4.91
CA THR A 18 6.15 0.91 -3.93
C THR A 18 6.62 0.52 -2.53
N HIS A 19 7.01 1.49 -1.71
CA HIS A 19 7.45 1.27 -0.34
C HIS A 19 6.32 1.65 0.63
N CYS A 20 5.98 0.71 1.51
CA CYS A 20 5.04 0.92 2.61
C CYS A 20 5.62 0.32 3.90
N GLU A 21 5.02 0.61 5.06
CA GLU A 21 5.49 0.05 6.34
C GLU A 21 5.47 -1.48 6.38
N CYS A 22 4.61 -2.12 5.58
CA CYS A 22 4.57 -3.58 5.49
C CYS A 22 5.75 -4.15 4.67
N GLY A 23 6.42 -3.31 3.87
CA GLY A 23 7.56 -3.69 3.05
C GLY A 23 7.58 -3.09 1.65
N GLU A 24 8.42 -3.69 0.79
CA GLU A 24 8.63 -3.28 -0.60
C GLU A 24 7.80 -4.14 -1.56
N LEU A 25 6.96 -3.50 -2.37
CA LEU A 25 6.20 -4.16 -3.43
C LEU A 25 6.99 -4.09 -4.74
N ARG A 26 7.51 -5.24 -5.16
CA ARG A 26 8.12 -5.43 -6.48
C ARG A 26 7.10 -6.03 -7.43
N PHE A 27 6.98 -5.43 -8.60
CA PHE A 27 6.05 -5.86 -9.63
C PHE A 27 6.80 -6.43 -10.83
N PRO A 28 6.27 -7.47 -11.48
CA PRO A 28 6.88 -8.07 -12.66
C PRO A 28 6.92 -7.09 -13.85
N ASP A 29 5.94 -6.19 -13.93
CA ASP A 29 5.83 -5.21 -15.00
C ASP A 29 5.03 -3.96 -14.58
N LYS A 30 5.06 -2.92 -15.43
CA LYS A 30 4.40 -1.64 -15.17
C LYS A 30 2.87 -1.74 -15.12
N LYS A 31 2.25 -2.70 -15.81
CA LYS A 31 0.81 -2.93 -15.81
C LYS A 31 0.38 -3.60 -14.50
N ALA A 32 1.08 -4.65 -14.07
CA ALA A 32 0.84 -5.28 -12.77
C ALA A 32 0.98 -4.27 -11.62
N ARG A 33 2.01 -3.41 -11.66
CA ARG A 33 2.14 -2.30 -10.72
C ARG A 33 0.93 -1.38 -10.75
N ARG A 34 0.52 -0.95 -11.94
CA ARG A 34 -0.61 -0.04 -12.11
C ARG A 34 -1.88 -0.66 -11.54
N ASP A 35 -2.17 -1.92 -11.85
CA ASP A 35 -3.39 -2.59 -11.43
C ASP A 35 -3.48 -2.68 -9.89
N VAL A 36 -2.36 -2.98 -9.22
CA VAL A 36 -2.32 -3.03 -7.74
C VAL A 36 -2.34 -1.64 -7.13
N VAL A 37 -1.46 -0.74 -7.58
CA VAL A 37 -1.32 0.60 -7.00
C VAL A 37 -2.60 1.42 -7.23
N TYR A 38 -3.19 1.39 -8.42
CA TYR A 38 -4.45 2.09 -8.69
C TYR A 38 -5.67 1.36 -8.14
N GLY A 39 -5.64 0.03 -8.05
CA GLY A 39 -6.74 -0.75 -7.47
C GLY A 39 -6.86 -0.58 -5.96
N TYR A 40 -5.76 -0.28 -5.25
CA TYR A 40 -5.72 -0.15 -3.80
C TYR A 40 -5.12 1.19 -3.35
N CYS A 41 -3.80 1.36 -3.50
CA CYS A 41 -3.03 2.42 -2.85
C CYS A 41 -3.40 3.85 -3.29
N ALA A 42 -3.81 4.03 -4.55
CA ALA A 42 -4.16 5.32 -5.14
C ALA A 42 -5.68 5.56 -5.19
N HIS A 43 -6.48 4.69 -4.59
CA HIS A 43 -7.94 4.80 -4.62
C HIS A 43 -8.47 5.21 -3.24
N PRO A 44 -9.32 6.26 -3.15
CA PRO A 44 -9.74 6.86 -1.89
C PRO A 44 -10.41 5.89 -0.91
N ASP A 45 -11.20 4.92 -1.41
CA ASP A 45 -11.81 3.90 -0.53
C ASP A 45 -11.16 2.52 -0.60
N ALA A 46 -10.45 2.18 -1.68
CA ALA A 46 -10.00 0.81 -1.89
C ALA A 46 -8.73 0.49 -1.08
N TYR A 47 -7.95 1.49 -0.66
CA TYR A 47 -6.79 1.27 0.21
C TYR A 47 -7.18 0.54 1.51
N ARG A 48 -8.41 0.75 2.01
CA ARG A 48 -8.96 0.06 3.18
C ARG A 48 -9.10 -1.45 3.00
N ARG A 49 -9.18 -1.92 1.76
CA ARG A 49 -9.24 -3.33 1.36
C ARG A 49 -7.89 -3.89 0.92
N CYS A 50 -6.82 -3.10 1.03
CA CYS A 50 -5.47 -3.59 0.77
C CYS A 50 -5.11 -4.66 1.81
N PRO A 51 -4.72 -5.88 1.41
CA PRO A 51 -4.39 -6.95 2.34
C PRO A 51 -3.24 -6.59 3.28
N LEU A 52 -2.26 -5.80 2.80
CA LEU A 52 -1.13 -5.33 3.61
C LEU A 52 -1.59 -4.34 4.69
N LYS A 53 -2.51 -3.43 4.34
CA LYS A 53 -3.10 -2.50 5.32
C LYS A 53 -3.86 -3.27 6.39
N CYS A 54 -4.70 -4.22 6.00
CA CYS A 54 -5.47 -5.02 6.96
C CYS A 54 -4.56 -5.84 7.90
N ALA A 55 -3.45 -6.37 7.37
CA ALA A 55 -2.47 -7.07 8.19
C ALA A 55 -1.77 -6.14 9.20
N LEU A 56 -1.38 -4.94 8.78
CA LEU A 56 -0.78 -3.92 9.64
C LEU A 56 -1.76 -3.39 10.69
N ASP A 57 -3.00 -3.10 10.31
CA ASP A 57 -4.06 -2.71 11.25
C ASP A 57 -4.16 -3.74 12.37
N GLY A 58 -4.32 -5.02 12.02
CA GLY A 58 -4.40 -6.09 13.01
C GLY A 58 -3.12 -6.24 13.85
N TYR A 59 -1.94 -5.95 13.30
CA TYR A 59 -0.68 -5.94 14.06
C TYR A 59 -0.67 -4.81 15.11
N TYR A 60 -1.03 -3.58 14.71
CA TYR A 60 -1.06 -2.44 15.62
C TYR A 60 -2.18 -2.56 16.66
N GLU A 61 -3.36 -3.06 16.29
CA GLU A 61 -4.44 -3.35 17.23
C GLU A 61 -4.04 -4.38 18.30
N ARG A 62 -3.23 -5.37 17.94
CA ARG A 62 -2.67 -6.33 18.91
C ARG A 62 -1.56 -5.73 19.77
N SER A 63 -0.73 -4.86 19.19
CA SER A 63 0.42 -4.25 19.87
C SER A 63 0.02 -3.14 20.84
N LEU A 64 -1.18 -2.58 20.68
CA LEU A 64 -1.77 -1.58 21.58
C LEU A 64 -2.51 -2.18 22.78
N LYS A 65 -2.64 -3.51 22.87
CA LYS A 65 -3.15 -4.24 24.04
C LYS A 65 -2.02 -4.70 24.94
#